data_AF-A0AAU0NL44-F1
#
_entry.id   AF-A0AAU0NL44-F1
#
_cell.length_a   1.000
_cell.length_b   1.000
_cell.length_c   1.000
_cell.angle_alpha   90.00
_cell.angle_beta   90.00
_cell.angle_gamma   90.00
#
_symmetry.space_group_name_H-M   'P 1'
#
loop_
_entity.id
_entity.type
_entity.pdbx_description
1 polymer ?
#
loop_
_entity_poly.entity_id
_entity_poly.type
_entity_poly.pdbx_seq_one_letter_code
_entity_poly.pdbx_strand_id
1 'polypeptide(L)'
;MFIFTSNAYASNNNELIVDAYKVWAIRFNQLINFNKLTKESIQVEDKNNNLVNVRLQEGDWGDLVLVIPPEKGYNLGEEYTLVITKQVYSEKNKQIKEGKTFNFKIKETSEKPIVFKDSVFERLIRNKIQVNKQDWEPLDKSDVGNLTELMEQNCGTKSDNTIKYINVI
;
A
#
# COMPACT_ATOMS: atom_id res chain seq x y z
N MET A 1 12.06 -0.55 17.18
CA MET A 1 11.09 0.55 17.02
C MET A 1 10.37 0.30 15.71
N PHE A 2 9.04 0.29 15.73
CA PHE A 2 8.23 0.14 14.51
C PHE A 2 7.85 1.54 14.07
N ILE A 3 8.02 1.86 12.79
CA ILE A 3 7.62 3.15 12.23
C ILE A 3 6.48 2.88 11.25
N PHE A 4 5.27 3.33 11.58
CA PHE A 4 4.18 3.41 10.62
C PHE A 4 4.30 4.79 9.96
N THR A 5 4.55 4.84 8.65
CA THR A 5 4.49 6.09 7.90
C THR A 5 3.06 6.27 7.38
N SER A 6 2.32 7.19 8.00
CA SER A 6 1.04 7.66 7.47
C SER A 6 1.05 9.19 7.44
N ASN A 7 0.89 9.78 6.26
CA ASN A 7 0.46 11.17 6.15
C ASN A 7 -1.02 11.22 6.54
N ALA A 8 -1.31 11.49 7.81
CA ALA A 8 -2.68 11.61 8.29
C ALA A 8 -2.84 12.84 9.17
N TYR A 9 -3.97 13.50 8.97
CA TYR A 9 -4.41 14.61 9.80
C TYR A 9 -4.82 14.06 11.17
N ALA A 10 -4.01 14.32 12.19
CA ALA A 10 -4.30 13.96 13.57
C ALA A 10 -5.45 14.85 14.09
N SER A 11 -6.63 14.25 14.32
CA SER A 11 -7.74 14.89 15.01
C SER A 11 -7.96 14.21 16.35
N ASN A 12 -7.20 14.64 17.38
CA ASN A 12 -7.42 14.58 18.84
C ASN A 12 -8.14 13.38 19.53
N ASN A 13 -8.46 12.31 18.83
CA ASN A 13 -8.91 11.00 19.28
C ASN A 13 -8.19 9.98 18.38
N ASN A 14 -7.63 8.91 18.93
CA ASN A 14 -6.67 7.98 18.30
C ASN A 14 -7.17 7.16 17.07
N GLU A 15 -8.16 7.62 16.32
CA GLU A 15 -8.71 6.92 15.15
C GLU A 15 -8.10 7.47 13.86
N LEU A 16 -7.27 6.67 13.21
CA LEU A 16 -6.69 7.02 11.93
C LEU A 16 -7.74 6.84 10.82
N ILE A 17 -8.20 7.95 10.23
CA ILE A 17 -9.13 7.92 9.09
C ILE A 17 -8.32 7.87 7.78
N VAL A 18 -8.54 6.84 6.97
CA VAL A 18 -7.78 6.56 5.74
C VAL A 18 -8.69 6.25 4.55
N ASP A 19 -8.11 6.22 3.35
CA ASP A 19 -8.80 5.84 2.13
C ASP A 19 -9.10 4.33 2.06
N ALA A 20 -10.18 3.94 1.38
CA ALA A 20 -10.57 2.54 1.16
C ALA A 20 -9.48 1.70 0.47
N TYR A 21 -8.57 2.33 -0.25
CA TYR A 21 -7.46 1.67 -0.95
C TYR A 21 -6.10 1.86 -0.23
N LYS A 22 -6.11 2.22 1.05
CA LYS A 22 -4.88 2.37 1.85
C LYS A 22 -4.10 1.05 1.90
N VAL A 23 -2.86 1.11 1.43
CA VAL A 23 -1.83 0.07 1.63
C VAL A 23 -1.11 0.35 2.95
N TRP A 24 -0.97 -0.66 3.79
CA TRP A 24 -0.17 -0.56 5.03
C TRP A 24 1.24 -1.07 4.79
N ALA A 25 2.22 -0.32 5.29
CA ALA A 25 3.62 -0.71 5.30
C ALA A 25 4.04 -1.09 6.73
N ILE A 26 4.41 -2.36 6.92
CA ILE A 26 4.91 -2.87 8.19
C ILE A 26 6.42 -3.06 8.05
N ARG A 27 7.18 -2.14 8.65
CA ARG A 27 8.64 -2.20 8.65
C ARG A 27 9.17 -2.85 9.91
N PHE A 28 9.93 -3.93 9.72
CA PHE A 28 10.64 -4.64 10.77
C PHE A 28 12.04 -4.06 10.94
N ASN A 29 12.63 -4.23 12.11
CA ASN A 29 14.02 -3.83 12.37
C ASN A 29 15.05 -4.91 12.00
N GLN A 30 14.59 -6.01 11.42
CA GLN A 30 15.37 -7.16 10.99
C GLN A 30 14.68 -7.80 9.79
N LEU A 31 15.46 -8.50 8.96
CA LEU A 31 14.95 -9.33 7.88
C LEU A 31 14.00 -10.39 8.43
N ILE A 32 12.83 -10.52 7.81
CA ILE A 32 11.79 -11.47 8.21
C ILE A 32 11.78 -12.71 7.33
N ASN A 33 11.28 -13.82 7.86
CA ASN A 33 10.98 -14.98 7.02
C ASN A 33 9.54 -14.83 6.48
N PHE A 34 9.39 -14.42 5.21
CA PHE A 34 8.07 -14.17 4.60
C PHE A 34 7.35 -15.44 4.10
N ASN A 35 7.19 -16.43 4.97
CA ASN A 35 6.51 -17.68 4.66
C ASN A 35 5.03 -17.70 5.12
N LYS A 36 4.40 -18.88 5.03
CA LYS A 36 3.00 -19.08 5.43
C LYS A 36 2.72 -18.65 6.87
N LEU A 37 3.58 -19.01 7.83
CA LEU A 37 3.36 -18.69 9.24
C LEU A 37 3.39 -17.17 9.49
N THR A 38 4.35 -16.47 8.88
CA THR A 38 4.41 -15.00 8.96
C THR A 38 3.20 -14.35 8.30
N LYS A 39 2.73 -14.89 7.16
CA LYS A 39 1.52 -14.40 6.49
C LYS A 39 0.27 -14.59 7.34
N GLU A 40 0.12 -15.74 7.99
CA GLU A 40 -1.00 -16.00 8.93
C GLU A 40 -0.92 -15.13 10.19
N SER A 41 0.26 -14.60 10.51
CA SER A 41 0.49 -13.73 11.68
C SER A 41 0.17 -12.26 11.43
N ILE A 42 -0.14 -11.86 10.18
CA ILE A 42 -0.49 -10.49 9.80
C ILE A 42 -1.88 -10.53 9.19
N GLN A 43 -2.86 -9.93 9.87
CA GLN A 43 -4.27 -10.05 9.54
C GLN A 43 -4.95 -8.68 9.61
N VAL A 44 -6.06 -8.52 8.88
CA VAL A 44 -6.96 -7.39 9.05
C VAL A 44 -8.32 -7.94 9.43
N GLU A 45 -8.91 -7.38 10.47
CA GLU A 45 -10.20 -7.76 11.02
C GLU A 45 -11.19 -6.60 10.89
N ASP A 46 -12.46 -6.90 10.62
CA ASP A 46 -13.56 -5.92 10.73
C ASP A 46 -13.98 -5.70 12.20
N LYS A 47 -14.92 -4.77 12.44
CA LYS A 47 -15.47 -4.50 13.78
C LYS A 47 -16.08 -5.71 14.51
N ASN A 48 -16.41 -6.78 13.78
CA ASN A 48 -16.96 -8.02 14.33
C ASN A 48 -15.89 -9.10 14.51
N ASN A 49 -14.60 -8.75 14.32
CA ASN A 49 -13.45 -9.65 14.31
C ASN A 49 -13.46 -10.68 13.17
N ASN A 50 -14.18 -10.41 12.07
CA ASN A 50 -14.10 -11.25 10.88
C ASN A 50 -12.85 -10.89 10.08
N LEU A 51 -12.16 -11.91 9.56
CA LEU A 51 -11.00 -11.72 8.70
C LEU A 51 -11.39 -11.07 7.37
N VAL A 52 -10.71 -9.99 7.03
CA VAL A 52 -10.78 -9.31 5.74
C VAL A 52 -9.75 -9.94 4.80
N ASN A 53 -10.19 -10.28 3.59
CA ASN A 53 -9.31 -10.86 2.57
C ASN A 53 -8.36 -9.81 1.97
N VAL A 54 -7.23 -9.60 2.64
CA VAL A 54 -6.13 -8.74 2.19
C VAL A 54 -5.03 -9.56 1.53
N ARG A 55 -4.28 -8.94 0.62
CA ARG A 55 -3.08 -9.56 0.02
C ARG A 55 -1.84 -9.07 0.74
N LEU A 56 -0.96 -9.99 1.13
CA LEU A 56 0.35 -9.66 1.67
C LEU A 56 1.42 -9.73 0.58
N GLN A 57 2.32 -8.76 0.56
CA GLN A 57 3.46 -8.73 -0.35
C GLN A 57 4.71 -8.33 0.43
N GLU A 58 5.81 -9.04 0.20
CA GLU A 58 7.11 -8.63 0.70
C GLU A 58 7.58 -7.41 -0.10
N GLY A 59 8.00 -6.37 0.62
CA GLY A 59 8.64 -5.20 0.03
C GLY A 59 10.11 -5.46 -0.26
N ASP A 60 10.78 -4.44 -0.80
CA ASP A 60 12.20 -4.55 -1.09
C ASP A 60 13.02 -4.76 0.19
N TRP A 61 14.15 -5.44 0.07
CA TRP A 61 15.14 -5.65 1.13
C TRP A 61 14.73 -6.58 2.29
N GLY A 62 13.56 -7.23 2.23
CA GLY A 62 13.16 -8.31 3.16
C GLY A 62 12.82 -7.87 4.60
N ASP A 63 12.79 -6.57 4.87
CA ASP A 63 12.40 -5.99 6.17
C ASP A 63 11.04 -5.28 6.14
N LEU A 64 10.32 -5.37 5.02
CA LEU A 64 9.06 -4.67 4.77
C LEU A 64 7.99 -5.67 4.33
N VAL A 65 6.80 -5.58 4.93
CA VAL A 65 5.59 -6.25 4.44
C VAL A 65 4.53 -5.21 4.12
N LEU A 66 3.98 -5.33 2.92
CA LEU A 66 2.85 -4.54 2.45
C LEU A 66 1.55 -5.33 2.67
N VAL A 67 0.59 -4.69 3.31
CA VAL A 67 -0.80 -5.18 3.42
C VAL A 67 -1.64 -4.43 2.40
N ILE A 68 -1.99 -5.14 1.33
CA ILE A 68 -2.70 -4.61 0.18
C ILE A 68 -4.19 -4.87 0.39
N PRO A 69 -5.05 -3.84 0.27
CA PRO A 69 -6.48 -3.97 0.53
C PRO A 69 -7.15 -4.95 -0.46
N PRO A 70 -8.40 -5.35 -0.18
CA PRO A 70 -9.21 -6.08 -1.16
C PRO A 70 -9.28 -5.31 -2.49
N GLU A 71 -9.49 -6.00 -3.61
CA GLU A 71 -9.51 -5.37 -4.95
C GLU A 71 -10.57 -4.25 -5.08
N LYS A 72 -11.69 -4.39 -4.35
CA LYS A 72 -12.77 -3.39 -4.29
C LYS A 72 -12.54 -2.30 -3.23
N GLY A 73 -11.41 -2.35 -2.52
CA GLY A 73 -11.15 -1.56 -1.33
C GLY A 73 -11.84 -2.13 -0.08
N TYR A 74 -11.53 -1.53 1.06
CA TYR A 74 -12.32 -1.68 2.28
C TYR A 74 -13.69 -1.00 2.13
N ASN A 75 -14.65 -1.37 2.98
CA ASN A 75 -15.98 -0.75 2.95
C ASN A 75 -15.92 0.68 3.51
N LEU A 76 -16.60 1.61 2.85
CA LEU A 76 -16.65 3.03 3.23
C LEU A 76 -17.32 3.21 4.60
N GLY A 77 -16.81 4.14 5.40
CA GLY A 77 -17.35 4.46 6.74
C GLY A 77 -17.11 3.38 7.81
N GLU A 78 -16.59 2.21 7.45
CA GLU A 78 -16.36 1.09 8.37
C GLU A 78 -15.00 1.17 9.07
N GLU A 79 -14.89 0.42 10.18
CA GLU A 79 -13.72 0.35 11.05
C GLU A 79 -13.08 -1.04 10.98
N TYR A 80 -11.75 -1.04 11.08
CA TYR A 80 -10.91 -2.21 10.94
C TYR A 80 -9.74 -2.18 11.90
N THR A 81 -9.21 -3.37 12.18
CA THR A 81 -8.00 -3.55 12.99
C THR A 81 -6.96 -4.32 12.19
N LEU A 82 -5.77 -3.73 12.00
CA LEU A 82 -4.59 -4.44 11.55
C LEU A 82 -3.95 -5.15 12.74
N VAL A 83 -3.84 -6.48 12.68
CA VAL A 83 -3.32 -7.35 13.73
C VAL A 83 -2.00 -7.97 13.27
N ILE A 84 -0.95 -7.82 14.10
CA ILE A 84 0.35 -8.44 13.91
C ILE A 84 0.63 -9.27 15.16
N THR A 85 0.62 -10.60 15.05
CA THR A 85 0.82 -11.47 16.21
C THR A 85 2.31 -11.71 16.50
N LYS A 86 2.61 -12.19 17.72
CA LYS A 86 3.99 -12.53 18.13
C LYS A 86 4.63 -13.66 17.30
N GLN A 87 3.87 -14.33 16.44
CA GLN A 87 4.36 -15.45 15.64
C GLN A 87 5.18 -15.00 14.43
N VAL A 88 5.17 -13.71 14.05
CA VAL A 88 6.12 -13.17 13.08
C VAL A 88 7.54 -13.35 13.58
N TYR A 89 8.44 -13.85 12.71
CA TYR A 89 9.82 -14.16 13.08
C TYR A 89 10.84 -13.77 12.01
N SER A 90 12.05 -13.47 12.47
CA SER A 90 13.18 -13.12 11.61
C SER A 90 13.81 -14.34 10.95
N GLU A 91 14.64 -14.12 9.92
CA GLU A 91 15.47 -15.19 9.33
C GLU A 91 16.39 -15.87 10.35
N LYS A 92 16.68 -15.19 11.47
CA LYS A 92 17.44 -15.74 12.60
C LYS A 92 16.56 -16.47 13.62
N ASN A 93 15.33 -16.83 13.26
CA ASN A 93 14.33 -17.51 14.08
C ASN A 93 13.98 -16.77 15.38
N LYS A 94 14.08 -15.44 15.41
CA LYS A 94 13.64 -14.62 16.55
C LYS A 94 12.26 -14.06 16.29
N GLN A 95 11.33 -14.37 17.18
CA GLN A 95 10.00 -13.77 17.16
C GLN A 95 10.05 -12.27 17.50
N ILE A 96 9.05 -11.52 17.03
CA ILE A 96 8.85 -10.14 17.50
C ILE A 96 8.55 -10.16 19.01
N LYS A 97 8.98 -9.11 19.71
CA LYS A 97 8.88 -9.05 21.18
C LYS A 97 7.44 -9.09 21.71
N GLU A 98 6.54 -8.47 20.97
CA GLU A 98 5.13 -8.33 21.31
C GLU A 98 4.32 -8.25 20.01
N GLY A 99 3.08 -8.74 20.06
CA GLY A 99 2.11 -8.48 19.01
C GLY A 99 1.69 -7.01 19.03
N LYS A 100 1.16 -6.52 17.90
CA LYS A 100 0.67 -5.16 17.74
C LYS A 100 -0.68 -5.16 17.07
N THR A 101 -1.54 -4.26 17.50
CA THR A 101 -2.79 -3.96 16.83
C THR A 101 -2.83 -2.48 16.48
N PHE A 102 -3.53 -2.17 15.39
CA PHE A 102 -3.68 -0.81 14.91
C PHE A 102 -5.07 -0.61 14.32
N ASN A 103 -5.88 0.25 14.93
CA ASN A 103 -7.24 0.53 14.49
C ASN A 103 -7.25 1.65 13.46
N PHE A 104 -8.11 1.53 12.45
CA PHE A 104 -8.31 2.55 11.43
C PHE A 104 -9.76 2.56 10.94
N LYS A 105 -10.19 3.72 10.47
CA LYS A 105 -11.51 3.94 9.87
C LYS A 105 -11.38 4.33 8.42
N ILE A 106 -12.31 3.88 7.59
CA ILE A 106 -12.36 4.25 6.17
C ILE A 106 -13.21 5.51 6.01
N LYS A 107 -12.75 6.43 5.16
CA LYS A 107 -13.54 7.59 4.75
C LYS A 107 -14.92 7.18 4.23
N GLU A 108 -15.90 8.05 4.41
CA GLU A 108 -17.25 7.88 3.82
C GLU A 108 -17.22 7.91 2.28
N THR A 109 -16.16 8.46 1.70
CA THR A 109 -15.93 8.54 0.26
C THR A 109 -14.47 8.25 -0.05
N SER A 110 -14.24 7.36 -1.02
CA SER A 110 -12.91 7.05 -1.56
C SER A 110 -12.98 6.83 -3.05
N GLU A 111 -11.96 7.32 -3.76
CA GLU A 111 -11.83 7.09 -5.20
C GLU A 111 -10.92 5.89 -5.45
N LYS A 112 -11.29 5.07 -6.43
CA LYS A 112 -10.42 3.97 -6.85
C LYS A 112 -9.11 4.54 -7.41
N PRO A 113 -7.95 4.06 -6.93
CA PRO A 113 -6.67 4.52 -7.43
C PRO A 113 -6.46 4.11 -8.88
N ILE A 114 -5.53 4.80 -9.53
CA ILE A 114 -5.03 4.47 -10.86
C ILE A 114 -4.14 3.25 -10.73
N VAL A 115 -4.39 2.25 -11.60
CA VAL A 115 -3.59 1.04 -11.69
C VAL A 115 -2.76 1.09 -12.96
N PHE A 116 -1.44 1.11 -12.82
CA PHE A 116 -0.52 1.05 -13.94
C PHE A 116 -0.18 -0.40 -14.28
N LYS A 117 -0.26 -0.75 -15.57
CA LYS A 117 0.11 -2.09 -16.05
C LYS A 117 1.62 -2.24 -16.26
N ASP A 118 2.30 -1.14 -16.53
CA ASP A 118 3.75 -1.08 -16.74
C ASP A 118 4.38 -0.33 -15.56
N SER A 119 5.21 -1.03 -14.78
CA SER A 119 5.85 -0.49 -13.58
C SER A 119 6.93 0.55 -13.90
N VAL A 120 7.59 0.42 -15.05
CA VAL A 120 8.53 1.43 -15.51
C VAL A 120 7.74 2.68 -15.89
N PHE A 121 6.56 2.51 -16.50
CA PHE A 121 5.69 3.63 -16.87
C PHE A 121 5.26 4.39 -15.62
N GLU A 122 4.73 3.67 -14.64
CA GLU A 122 4.39 4.20 -13.32
C GLU A 122 5.51 5.04 -12.72
N ARG A 123 6.75 4.51 -12.73
CA ARG A 123 7.91 5.21 -12.20
C ARG A 123 8.19 6.52 -12.94
N LEU A 124 8.02 6.55 -14.27
CA LEU A 124 8.17 7.80 -15.02
C LEU A 124 7.09 8.82 -14.67
N ILE A 125 5.85 8.38 -14.43
CA ILE A 125 4.78 9.28 -13.97
C ILE A 125 5.21 9.92 -12.65
N ARG A 126 5.54 9.09 -11.65
CA ARG A 126 5.89 9.51 -10.29
C ARG A 126 7.03 10.51 -10.28
N ASN A 127 8.08 10.23 -11.06
CA ASN A 127 9.22 11.13 -11.23
C ASN A 127 8.79 12.46 -11.85
N LYS A 128 7.88 12.44 -12.82
CA LYS A 128 7.47 13.66 -13.51
C LYS A 128 6.57 14.55 -12.67
N ILE A 129 5.58 13.98 -12.01
CA ILE A 129 4.66 14.75 -11.16
C ILE A 129 5.28 15.13 -9.82
N GLN A 130 6.48 14.61 -9.50
CA GLN A 130 7.19 14.82 -8.23
C GLN A 130 6.28 14.58 -7.02
N VAL A 131 5.53 13.48 -7.06
CA VAL A 131 4.55 13.16 -6.01
C VAL A 131 5.25 12.89 -4.69
N ASN A 132 4.74 13.50 -3.61
CA ASN A 132 5.18 13.22 -2.24
C ASN A 132 4.45 11.99 -1.67
N LYS A 133 4.62 10.83 -2.31
CA LYS A 133 4.06 9.52 -1.90
C LYS A 133 5.14 8.47 -1.95
N GLN A 134 5.08 7.50 -1.04
CA GLN A 134 5.98 6.34 -1.07
C GLN A 134 5.69 5.46 -2.29
N ASP A 135 6.67 4.67 -2.74
CA ASP A 135 6.55 3.86 -3.96
C ASP A 135 5.38 2.87 -3.93
N TRP A 136 5.08 2.31 -2.76
CA TRP A 136 3.96 1.37 -2.56
C TRP A 136 2.60 2.07 -2.37
N GLU A 137 2.56 3.39 -2.21
CA GLU A 137 1.30 4.12 -2.07
C GLU A 137 0.71 4.36 -3.47
N PRO A 138 -0.55 3.96 -3.70
CA PRO A 138 -1.15 4.08 -5.01
C PRO A 138 -1.39 5.56 -5.38
N LEU A 139 -1.32 5.85 -6.69
CA LEU A 139 -1.70 7.15 -7.22
C LEU A 139 -3.21 7.23 -7.43
N ASP A 140 -3.78 8.38 -7.14
CA ASP A 140 -5.18 8.72 -7.40
C ASP A 140 -5.28 9.76 -8.53
N LYS A 141 -6.52 10.07 -8.94
CA LYS A 141 -6.76 11.03 -10.02
C LYS A 141 -6.26 12.43 -9.70
N SER A 142 -6.25 12.81 -8.42
CA SER A 142 -5.82 14.14 -8.00
C SER A 142 -4.30 14.30 -8.15
N ASP A 143 -3.52 13.25 -7.90
CA ASP A 143 -2.06 13.27 -8.10
C ASP A 143 -1.68 13.53 -9.56
N VAL A 144 -2.44 12.94 -10.49
CA VAL A 144 -2.19 13.05 -11.93
C VAL A 144 -3.00 14.16 -12.59
N GLY A 145 -3.82 14.89 -11.83
CA GLY A 145 -4.79 15.85 -12.37
C GLY A 145 -4.15 17.03 -13.09
N ASN A 146 -2.88 17.33 -12.78
CA ASN A 146 -2.10 18.38 -13.44
C ASN A 146 -1.43 17.90 -14.75
N LEU A 147 -1.59 16.63 -15.13
CA LEU A 147 -1.11 16.13 -16.41
C LEU A 147 -2.09 16.57 -17.52
N THR A 148 -1.65 17.52 -18.35
CA THR A 148 -2.47 18.10 -19.42
C THR A 148 -2.34 17.37 -20.77
N GLU A 149 -1.20 16.72 -21.06
CA GLU A 149 -0.98 15.99 -22.31
C GLU A 149 0.07 14.87 -22.14
N LEU A 150 -0.10 13.76 -22.88
CA LEU A 150 0.83 12.63 -22.96
C LEU A 150 0.98 12.16 -24.41
N MET A 151 2.17 12.29 -25.01
CA MET A 151 2.42 11.93 -26.41
C MET A 151 3.20 10.60 -26.55
N GLU A 152 2.75 9.70 -27.43
CA GLU A 152 3.39 8.41 -27.74
C GLU A 152 4.46 8.58 -28.85
N GLN A 153 5.74 8.30 -28.58
CA GLN A 153 6.75 8.16 -29.64
C GLN A 153 6.95 6.69 -30.02
N ASN A 154 6.35 6.30 -31.15
CA ASN A 154 6.68 5.08 -31.87
C ASN A 154 8.13 5.14 -32.40
N CYS A 155 9.08 4.57 -31.67
CA CYS A 155 10.31 4.11 -32.31
C CYS A 155 9.98 2.71 -32.88
N GLY A 156 9.67 2.66 -34.18
CA GLY A 156 9.18 1.45 -34.85
C GLY A 156 9.92 0.18 -34.42
N THR A 157 9.23 -0.89 -34.07
CA THR A 157 8.43 -1.68 -35.01
C THR A 157 7.19 -2.31 -34.37
N LYS A 158 6.24 -2.65 -35.26
CA LYS A 158 4.86 -3.08 -35.05
C LYS A 158 4.61 -4.13 -33.96
N SER A 159 3.44 -3.93 -33.35
CA SER A 159 2.58 -4.85 -32.56
C SER A 159 2.61 -4.68 -31.05
N ASP A 160 1.38 -4.54 -30.54
CA ASP A 160 0.89 -4.63 -29.17
C ASP A 160 0.79 -3.35 -28.31
N ASN A 161 -0.39 -2.73 -28.46
CA ASN A 161 -1.13 -1.80 -27.59
C ASN A 161 -0.69 -1.71 -26.12
N THR A 162 0.44 -1.08 -25.84
CA THR A 162 0.91 -0.85 -24.47
C THR A 162 1.43 0.58 -24.34
N ILE A 163 0.69 1.40 -23.61
CA ILE A 163 0.98 2.81 -23.36
C ILE A 163 2.35 2.94 -22.69
N LYS A 164 3.26 3.69 -23.32
CA LYS A 164 4.66 3.84 -22.93
C LYS A 164 5.06 5.33 -22.82
N TYR A 165 5.19 5.78 -21.56
CA TYR A 165 6.06 6.85 -21.02
C TYR A 165 5.62 8.33 -21.07
N ILE A 166 5.99 9.07 -19.99
CA ILE A 166 5.67 10.48 -19.68
C ILE A 166 6.94 11.33 -19.71
N ASN A 167 6.89 12.50 -20.38
CA ASN A 167 7.80 13.64 -20.11
C ASN A 167 7.19 15.01 -20.50
N VAL A 168 7.62 16.07 -19.79
CA VAL A 168 7.04 17.43 -19.66
C VAL A 168 8.14 18.46 -19.91
N ILE A 169 7.77 19.59 -20.53
CA ILE A 169 8.57 20.79 -20.73
C ILE A 169 8.67 21.58 -19.43
#